data_AF-A0A1S9AZ65-F1
#
_entry.id   AF-A0A1S9AZ65-F1
#
_cell.length_a   1.000
_cell.length_b   1.000
_cell.length_c   1.000
_cell.angle_alpha   90.00
_cell.angle_beta   90.00
_cell.angle_gamma   90.00
#
_symmetry.space_group_name_H-M   'P 1'
#
loop_
_entity.id
_entity.type
_entity.pdbx_description
1 polymer ?
#
loop_
_entity_poly.entity_id
_entity_poly.type
_entity_poly.pdbx_seq_one_letter_code
_entity_poly.pdbx_strand_id
1 'polypeptide(L)'
;MTRILQRLFTGLLIVLLLGGIGNIILGVPADLADRSVTEDWGGVSDALLLRERVEATLWLLPWAALLGVTVWSIRYQRPVLFYWALLVGLSLLQVLPLMAVVAGRGTEPVWLYRFIVGMFGLLLLGQLTAVWQLIRLYRRGAS
;
A
#
# COMPACT_ATOMS: atom_id res chain seq x y z
N MET A 1 21.60 -7.84 7.00
CA MET A 1 20.20 -8.20 6.66
C MET A 1 19.25 -7.00 6.72
N THR A 2 19.29 -6.17 7.76
CA THR A 2 18.46 -4.95 7.91
C THR A 2 18.55 -3.95 6.75
N ARG A 3 19.74 -3.71 6.18
CA ARG A 3 19.92 -2.73 5.08
C ARG A 3 19.20 -3.13 3.78
N ILE A 4 19.22 -4.42 3.44
CA ILE A 4 18.54 -4.91 2.23
C ILE A 4 17.03 -4.78 2.42
N LEU A 5 16.50 -5.22 3.57
CA LEU A 5 15.09 -5.10 3.91
C LEU A 5 14.63 -3.63 3.94
N GLN A 6 15.43 -2.72 4.49
CA GLN A 6 15.18 -1.28 4.47
C GLN A 6 15.10 -0.72 3.05
N ARG A 7 16.04 -1.09 2.17
CA ARG A 7 16.04 -0.66 0.77
C ARG A 7 14.84 -1.21 0.01
N LEU A 8 14.54 -2.51 0.17
CA LEU A 8 13.39 -3.14 -0.49
C LEU A 8 12.08 -2.51 -0.05
N PHE A 9 11.90 -2.28 1.26
CA PHE A 9 10.68 -1.68 1.77
C PHE A 9 10.53 -0.21 1.39
N THR A 10 11.61 0.58 1.49
CA THR A 10 11.61 1.98 1.05
C THR A 10 11.34 2.09 -0.45
N GLY A 11 11.99 1.24 -1.26
CA GLY A 11 11.77 1.17 -2.71
C GLY A 11 10.34 0.80 -3.06
N LEU A 12 9.75 -0.18 -2.36
CA LEU A 12 8.34 -0.55 -2.51
C LEU A 12 7.41 0.64 -2.24
N LEU A 13 7.63 1.37 -1.15
CA LEU A 13 6.81 2.56 -0.82
C LEU A 13 6.94 3.66 -1.86
N ILE A 14 8.15 3.89 -2.39
CA ILE A 14 8.36 4.86 -3.48
C ILE A 14 7.59 4.42 -4.73
N VAL A 15 7.66 3.15 -5.12
CA VAL A 15 6.93 2.62 -6.28
C VAL A 15 5.42 2.76 -6.11
N LEU A 16 4.89 2.45 -4.91
CA LEU A 16 3.46 2.62 -4.62
C LEU A 16 3.02 4.09 -4.71
N LEU A 17 3.82 5.00 -4.16
CA LEU A 17 3.54 6.44 -4.24
C LEU A 17 3.63 6.97 -5.66
N LEU A 18 4.67 6.60 -6.42
CA LEU A 18 4.80 7.01 -7.82
C LEU A 18 3.68 6.44 -8.68
N GLY A 19 3.27 5.19 -8.45
CA GLY A 19 2.13 4.57 -9.13
C GLY A 19 0.82 5.29 -8.82
N GLY A 20 0.55 5.60 -7.55
CA GLY A 20 -0.65 6.33 -7.16
C GLY A 20 -0.66 7.79 -7.65
N ILE A 21 0.47 8.50 -7.56
CA ILE A 21 0.63 9.85 -8.13
C ILE A 21 0.45 9.81 -9.64
N GLY A 22 1.03 8.82 -10.32
CA GLY A 22 0.85 8.61 -11.76
C GLY A 22 -0.62 8.44 -12.13
N ASN A 23 -1.37 7.65 -11.36
CA ASN A 23 -2.81 7.48 -11.56
C ASN A 23 -3.61 8.78 -11.35
N ILE A 24 -3.20 9.63 -10.40
CA ILE A 24 -3.83 10.93 -10.15
C ILE A 24 -3.51 11.94 -11.27
N ILE A 25 -2.25 11.99 -11.73
CA ILE A 25 -1.79 12.97 -12.74
C ILE A 25 -2.27 12.61 -14.14
N LEU A 26 -2.18 11.32 -14.53
CA LEU A 26 -2.61 10.85 -15.86
C LEU A 26 -4.13 10.71 -15.98
N GLY A 27 -4.88 11.25 -15.01
CA GLY A 27 -6.31 11.04 -14.79
C GLY A 27 -7.18 11.12 -16.04
N VAL A 28 -7.36 9.96 -16.67
CA VAL A 28 -8.66 9.38 -16.95
C VAL A 28 -8.57 7.93 -16.47
N PRO A 29 -9.15 7.57 -15.31
CA PRO A 29 -9.28 6.16 -14.98
C PRO A 29 -10.03 5.50 -16.14
N ALA A 30 -9.57 4.35 -16.62
CA ALA A 30 -10.16 3.67 -17.78
C ALA A 30 -11.67 3.46 -17.63
N ASP A 31 -12.16 3.34 -16.39
CA ASP A 31 -13.57 3.25 -16.03
C ASP A 31 -14.37 4.54 -16.37
N LEU A 32 -13.78 5.74 -16.25
CA LEU A 32 -14.42 7.00 -16.68
C LEU A 32 -14.42 7.16 -18.20
N ALA A 33 -13.40 6.66 -18.92
CA ALA A 33 -13.40 6.65 -20.38
C ALA A 33 -14.52 5.76 -20.92
N ASP A 34 -14.67 4.53 -20.38
CA ASP A 34 -15.73 3.59 -20.78
C ASP A 34 -17.13 4.06 -20.36
N ARG A 35 -17.27 4.71 -19.20
CA ARG A 35 -18.55 5.30 -18.76
C ARG A 35 -18.92 6.55 -19.54
N SER A 36 -17.94 7.39 -19.92
CA SER A 36 -18.18 8.58 -20.75
C SER A 36 -18.85 8.27 -22.10
N VAL A 37 -18.57 7.07 -22.64
CA VAL A 37 -19.11 6.58 -23.90
C VAL A 37 -20.49 5.92 -23.74
N THR A 38 -20.77 5.34 -22.58
CA THR A 38 -22.03 4.58 -22.33
C THR A 38 -23.13 5.41 -21.67
N GLU A 39 -22.80 6.46 -20.92
CA GLU A 39 -23.76 7.29 -20.16
C GLU A 39 -23.71 8.77 -20.58
N ASP A 40 -23.80 9.09 -21.89
CA ASP A 40 -23.95 10.45 -22.45
C ASP A 40 -23.50 11.62 -21.53
N TRP A 41 -22.20 11.68 -21.25
CA TRP A 41 -21.62 12.54 -20.20
C TRP A 41 -21.42 13.98 -20.69
N GLY A 42 -22.48 14.61 -21.20
CA GLY A 42 -22.53 16.06 -21.43
C GLY A 42 -22.38 16.92 -20.16
N GLY A 43 -22.11 16.30 -19.00
CA GLY A 43 -21.99 16.98 -17.71
C GLY A 43 -21.33 16.14 -16.61
N VAL A 44 -20.12 15.61 -16.83
CA VAL A 44 -19.27 15.24 -15.68
C VAL A 44 -19.06 16.53 -14.88
N SER A 45 -19.82 16.74 -13.82
CA SER A 45 -19.62 17.96 -13.01
C SER A 45 -18.18 17.95 -12.49
N ASP A 46 -17.50 19.09 -12.55
CA ASP A 46 -16.15 19.25 -12.00
C ASP A 46 -16.06 18.73 -10.54
N ALA A 47 -17.18 18.75 -9.82
CA ALA A 47 -17.32 18.20 -8.48
C ALA A 47 -17.07 16.68 -8.39
N LEU A 48 -17.44 15.89 -9.40
CA LEU A 48 -17.25 14.44 -9.40
C LEU A 48 -15.79 14.07 -9.65
N LEU A 49 -15.15 14.74 -10.62
CA LEU A 49 -13.70 14.63 -10.89
C LEU A 49 -12.87 15.11 -9.69
N LEU A 50 -13.30 16.21 -9.04
CA LEU A 50 -12.65 16.70 -7.83
C LEU A 50 -12.76 15.69 -6.69
N ARG A 51 -13.93 15.06 -6.50
CA ARG A 51 -14.15 14.05 -5.47
C ARG A 51 -13.24 12.83 -5.68
N GLU A 52 -13.16 12.30 -6.89
CA GLU A 52 -12.29 11.15 -7.18
C GLU A 52 -10.80 11.49 -7.00
N ARG A 53 -10.37 12.70 -7.39
CA ARG A 53 -9.00 13.16 -7.14
C ARG A 53 -8.71 13.30 -5.65
N VAL A 54 -9.65 13.83 -4.87
CA VAL A 54 -9.52 13.94 -3.41
C VAL A 54 -9.44 12.55 -2.80
N GLU A 55 -10.32 11.63 -3.17
CA GLU A 55 -10.31 10.26 -2.67
C GLU A 55 -9.00 9.54 -3.01
N ALA A 56 -8.53 9.63 -4.25
CA ALA A 56 -7.25 9.08 -4.68
C ALA A 56 -6.06 9.71 -3.94
N THR A 57 -6.11 11.00 -3.64
CA THR A 57 -5.07 11.70 -2.87
C THR A 57 -5.07 11.25 -1.41
N LEU A 58 -6.24 11.11 -0.79
CA LEU A 58 -6.38 10.60 0.57
C LEU A 58 -5.81 9.18 0.69
N TRP A 59 -5.95 8.37 -0.35
CA TRP A 59 -5.35 7.04 -0.43
C TRP A 59 -3.82 7.04 -0.43
N LEU A 60 -3.16 8.11 -0.86
CA LEU A 60 -1.70 8.23 -0.84
C LEU A 60 -1.15 8.64 0.54
N LEU A 61 -1.97 9.29 1.38
CA LEU A 61 -1.52 9.82 2.68
C LEU A 61 -0.93 8.75 3.60
N PRO A 62 -1.56 7.56 3.79
CA PRO A 62 -0.98 6.52 4.63
C PRO A 62 0.40 6.07 4.13
N TRP A 63 0.58 5.95 2.81
CA TRP A 63 1.84 5.54 2.19
C TRP A 63 2.93 6.60 2.32
N ALA A 64 2.57 7.87 2.16
CA ALA A 64 3.49 8.99 2.31
C ALA A 64 3.95 9.13 3.77
N ALA A 65 3.02 9.01 4.72
CA ALA A 65 3.33 8.99 6.15
C ALA A 65 4.26 7.82 6.51
N LEU A 66 3.95 6.63 5.99
CA LEU A 66 4.76 5.43 6.23
C LEU A 66 6.18 5.55 5.65
N LEU A 67 6.32 6.13 4.46
CA LEU A 67 7.62 6.43 3.86
C LEU A 67 8.39 7.43 4.74
N GLY A 68 7.73 8.48 5.21
CA GLY A 68 8.32 9.46 6.13
C GLY A 68 8.87 8.80 7.40
N VAL A 69 8.06 7.97 8.07
CA VAL A 69 8.49 7.22 9.27
C VAL A 69 9.62 6.24 8.93
N THR A 70 9.57 5.59 7.77
CA THR A 70 10.60 4.64 7.33
C THR A 70 11.93 5.35 7.13
N VAL A 71 11.95 6.44 6.36
CA VAL A 71 13.17 7.25 6.12
C VAL A 71 13.69 7.82 7.44
N TRP A 72 12.81 8.33 8.31
CA TRP A 72 13.17 8.82 9.63
C TRP A 72 13.83 7.72 10.47
N SER A 73 13.24 6.52 10.52
CA SER A 73 13.80 5.39 11.26
C SER A 73 15.20 4.98 10.77
N ILE A 74 15.45 5.07 9.46
CA ILE A 74 16.75 4.77 8.86
C ILE A 74 17.76 5.87 9.21
N ARG A 75 17.39 7.14 9.04
CA ARG A 75 18.26 8.30 9.30
C ARG A 75 18.74 8.36 10.74
N TYR A 76 17.85 8.09 11.69
CA TYR A 76 18.16 8.11 13.13
C TYR A 76 18.57 6.74 13.68
N GLN A 77 18.79 5.75 12.81
CA GLN A 77 19.19 4.40 13.18
C GLN A 77 18.31 3.80 14.29
N ARG A 78 16.98 4.00 14.20
CA ARG A 78 15.99 3.49 15.15
C ARG A 78 15.35 2.22 14.60
N PRO A 79 15.95 1.03 14.83
CA PRO A 79 15.48 -0.21 14.21
C PRO A 79 14.08 -0.61 14.69
N VAL A 80 13.72 -0.30 15.94
CA VAL A 80 12.38 -0.59 16.49
C VAL A 80 11.29 0.12 15.69
N LEU A 81 11.48 1.41 15.40
CA LEU A 81 10.54 2.18 14.60
C LEU A 81 10.45 1.67 13.15
N PHE A 82 11.58 1.23 12.59
CA PHE A 82 11.59 0.61 11.26
C PHE A 82 10.72 -0.65 11.23
N TYR A 83 10.87 -1.54 12.21
CA TYR A 83 10.07 -2.77 12.25
C TYR A 83 8.59 -2.51 12.54
N TRP A 84 8.25 -1.47 13.31
CA TRP A 84 6.88 -1.00 13.45
C TRP A 84 6.30 -0.48 12.12
N ALA A 85 7.03 0.38 11.41
CA ALA A 85 6.62 0.89 10.11
C ALA A 85 6.47 -0.25 9.09
N LEU A 86 7.38 -1.22 9.12
CA LEU A 86 7.31 -2.43 8.29
C LEU A 86 6.06 -3.24 8.60
N LEU A 87 5.74 -3.49 9.88
CA LEU A 87 4.53 -4.20 10.27
C LEU A 87 3.26 -3.50 9.79
N VAL A 88 3.16 -2.19 10.04
CA VAL A 88 2.00 -1.39 9.60
C VAL A 88 1.88 -1.41 8.08
N GLY A 89 2.98 -1.24 7.34
CA GLY A 89 2.96 -1.28 5.88
C GLY A 89 2.54 -2.64 5.31
N LEU A 90 3.07 -3.73 5.87
CA LEU A 90 2.66 -5.08 5.46
C LEU A 90 1.18 -5.33 5.76
N SER A 91 0.66 -4.85 6.88
CA SER A 91 -0.78 -4.94 7.20
C SER A 91 -1.65 -4.14 6.22
N LEU A 92 -1.26 -2.91 5.87
CA LEU A 92 -1.98 -2.11 4.87
C LEU A 92 -2.00 -2.79 3.50
N LEU A 93 -0.87 -3.41 3.10
CA LEU A 93 -0.78 -4.17 1.84
C LEU A 93 -1.64 -5.43 1.84
N GLN A 94 -1.93 -6.01 3.00
CA GLN A 94 -2.82 -7.17 3.12
C GLN A 94 -4.30 -6.78 3.01
N VAL A 95 -4.67 -5.62 3.54
CA VAL A 95 -6.07 -5.15 3.56
C VAL A 95 -6.55 -4.74 2.16
N LEU A 96 -5.69 -4.12 1.36
CA LEU A 96 -6.03 -3.64 0.01
C LEU A 96 -6.63 -4.72 -0.92
N PRO A 97 -5.92 -5.84 -1.20
CA PRO A 97 -6.46 -6.89 -2.05
C PRO A 97 -7.63 -7.62 -1.40
N LEU A 98 -7.67 -7.70 -0.06
CA LEU A 98 -8.80 -8.29 0.64
C LEU A 98 -10.07 -7.46 0.41
N MET A 99 -9.99 -6.14 0.49
CA MET A 99 -11.11 -5.25 0.16
C MET A 99 -11.51 -5.35 -1.30
N ALA A 100 -10.55 -5.47 -2.22
CA ALA A 100 -10.84 -5.68 -3.64
C ALA A 100 -11.62 -6.99 -3.88
N VAL A 101 -11.21 -8.10 -3.25
CA VAL A 101 -11.89 -9.40 -3.35
C VAL A 101 -13.28 -9.37 -2.70
N VAL A 102 -13.45 -8.68 -1.57
CA VAL A 102 -14.75 -8.55 -0.90
C VAL A 102 -15.71 -7.68 -1.71
N ALA A 103 -15.21 -6.64 -2.38
CA ALA A 103 -16.01 -5.77 -3.25
C ALA A 103 -16.33 -6.44 -4.60
N GLY A 104 -15.39 -7.19 -5.16
CA GLY A 104 -15.55 -7.99 -6.38
C GLY A 104 -16.36 -9.25 -6.12
N ARG A 105 -17.70 -9.13 -6.15
CA ARG A 105 -18.63 -10.26 -5.95
C ARG A 105 -18.42 -11.38 -6.99
N GLY A 106 -17.52 -12.32 -6.71
CA GLY A 106 -17.54 -13.71 -7.21
C GLY A 106 -17.23 -13.94 -8.69
N THR A 107 -16.86 -12.93 -9.48
CA THR A 107 -16.55 -13.08 -10.91
C THR A 107 -15.06 -13.12 -11.22
N GLU A 108 -14.19 -13.01 -10.21
CA GLU A 108 -12.75 -13.01 -10.42
C GLU A 108 -12.19 -14.39 -10.78
N PRO A 109 -11.23 -14.47 -11.71
CA PRO A 109 -10.70 -15.75 -12.16
C PRO A 109 -9.89 -16.44 -11.05
N VAL A 110 -9.98 -17.77 -10.97
CA VAL A 110 -9.36 -18.60 -9.91
C VAL A 110 -7.87 -18.35 -9.72
N TRP A 111 -7.14 -17.99 -10.79
CA TRP A 111 -5.72 -17.67 -10.71
C TRP A 111 -5.44 -16.39 -9.92
N LEU A 112 -6.34 -15.39 -9.97
CA LEU A 112 -6.24 -14.15 -9.21
C LEU A 112 -6.42 -14.41 -7.72
N TYR A 113 -7.39 -15.26 -7.36
CA TYR A 113 -7.56 -15.72 -5.98
C TYR A 113 -6.32 -16.44 -5.44
N ARG A 114 -5.73 -17.37 -6.21
CA ARG A 114 -4.48 -18.06 -5.82
C ARG A 114 -3.31 -17.10 -5.64
N PHE A 115 -3.21 -16.09 -6.50
CA PHE A 115 -2.21 -15.05 -6.40
C PHE A 115 -2.37 -14.24 -5.10
N ILE A 116 -3.58 -13.81 -4.79
CA ILE A 116 -3.90 -13.03 -3.58
C ILE A 116 -3.58 -13.84 -2.31
N VAL A 117 -4.00 -15.11 -2.25
CA VAL A 117 -3.70 -16.00 -1.13
C VAL A 117 -2.19 -16.21 -0.98
N GLY A 118 -1.47 -16.44 -2.09
CA GLY A 118 -0.01 -16.59 -2.07
C GLY A 118 0.72 -15.33 -1.58
N MET A 119 0.29 -14.16 -2.06
CA MET A 119 0.81 -12.87 -1.60
C MET A 119 0.52 -12.66 -0.11
N PHE A 120 -0.68 -13.00 0.36
CA PHE A 120 -1.05 -12.91 1.77
C PHE A 120 -0.12 -13.76 2.66
N GLY A 121 0.16 -15.01 2.26
CA GLY A 121 1.10 -15.89 2.94
C GLY A 121 2.52 -15.33 3.00
N LEU A 122 2.99 -14.73 1.90
CA LEU A 122 4.32 -14.10 1.85
C LEU A 122 4.41 -12.87 2.77
N LEU A 123 3.35 -12.05 2.82
CA LEU A 123 3.27 -10.89 3.71
C LEU A 123 3.22 -11.32 5.20
N LEU A 124 2.50 -12.40 5.52
CA LEU A 124 2.49 -13.00 6.87
C LEU A 124 3.88 -13.45 7.32
N LEU A 125 4.64 -14.11 6.45
CA LEU A 125 6.04 -14.48 6.75
C LEU A 125 6.90 -13.24 7.04
N GLY A 126 6.70 -12.16 6.28
CA GLY A 126 7.33 -10.86 6.52
C GLY A 126 7.00 -10.29 7.90
N GLN A 127 5.72 -10.34 8.29
CA GLN A 127 5.25 -9.89 9.60
C GLN A 127 5.84 -10.72 10.74
N LEU A 128 5.82 -12.05 10.64
CA LEU A 128 6.43 -12.94 11.64
C LEU A 128 7.91 -12.61 11.83
N THR A 129 8.63 -12.37 10.72
CA THR A 129 10.05 -11.97 10.77
C THR A 129 10.21 -10.62 11.46
N ALA A 130 9.36 -9.63 11.18
CA ALA A 130 9.42 -8.32 11.80
C ALA A 130 9.12 -8.37 13.31
N VAL A 131 8.10 -9.14 13.72
CA VAL A 131 7.77 -9.38 15.14
C VAL A 131 8.94 -10.06 15.86
N TRP A 132 9.53 -11.09 15.26
CA TRP A 132 10.69 -11.77 15.84
C TRP A 132 11.86 -10.80 16.08
N GLN A 133 12.14 -9.91 15.14
CA GLN A 133 13.20 -8.91 15.30
C GLN A 133 12.86 -7.88 16.38
N LEU A 134 11.59 -7.45 16.50
CA LEU A 134 11.14 -6.59 17.60
C LEU A 134 11.36 -7.24 18.96
N ILE A 135 10.94 -8.50 19.12
CA ILE A 135 11.13 -9.27 20.37
C ILE A 135 12.63 -9.35 20.70
N ARG A 136 13.47 -9.66 19.69
CA ARG A 136 14.92 -9.76 19.87
C ARG A 136 15.54 -8.43 20.29
N LEU A 137 15.11 -7.31 19.71
CA LEU A 137 15.60 -5.98 20.08
C LEU A 137 15.15 -5.58 21.48
N TYR A 138 13.90 -5.87 21.84
CA TYR A 138 13.38 -5.59 23.18
C TYR A 138 14.14 -6.35 24.26
N ARG A 139 14.41 -7.65 24.04
CA ARG A 139 15.20 -8.48 24.97
C ARG A 139 16.64 -7.98 25.16
N ARG A 140 17.22 -7.31 24.15
CA ARG A 140 18.59 -6.77 24.20
C ARG A 140 18.68 -5.38 24.84
N GLY A 141 17.58 -4.62 24.88
CA GLY A 141 17.52 -3.33 25.55
C GLY A 141 17.15 -3.42 27.03
N ALA A 142 16.73 -4.61 27.51
CA ALA A 142 16.36 -4.88 28.90
C ALA A 142 17.51 -5.48 29.74
N SER A 143 18.68 -5.68 29.14
CA SER A 143 19.93 -6.15 29.77
C SER A 143 20.94 -5.03 29.82
#